data_AF-A0A447T4K1-F1
#
_entry.id   AF-A0A447T4K1-F1
#
_cell.length_a   1.000
_cell.length_b   1.000
_cell.length_c   1.000
_cell.angle_alpha   90.00
_cell.angle_beta   90.00
_cell.angle_gamma   90.00
#
_symmetry.space_group_name_H-M   'P 1'
#
loop_
_entity.id
_entity.type
_entity.pdbx_description
1 polymer ?
#
loop_
_entity_poly.entity_id
_entity_poly.type
_entity_poly.pdbx_seq_one_letter_code
_entity_poly.pdbx_strand_id
1 'polypeptide(L)'
;MTRHTVALSSALSDYLFDIAVSEHPAQRELREFTAGHRLAKMQISPDQGQFMGWLARLIGARRYLEIGVFTGYSALTVALAMPEDGEVVACDVSETFTAIAREYWAKAGVAERISLRLQPALHTLRQLLDEGRPAASISPSSTPTNRPTATTTKPALSWFGPAA
;
A
#
# COMPACT_ATOMS: atom_id res chain seq x y z
N MET A 1 -21.89 -3.69 17.25
CA MET A 1 -21.09 -4.24 18.37
C MET A 1 -21.15 -5.75 18.29
N THR A 2 -20.00 -6.42 18.22
CA THR A 2 -19.93 -7.89 18.18
C THR A 2 -20.33 -8.48 19.53
N ARG A 3 -21.20 -9.50 19.56
CA ARG A 3 -21.70 -10.12 20.80
C ARG A 3 -20.81 -11.25 21.33
N HIS A 4 -19.97 -11.82 20.48
CA HIS A 4 -19.06 -12.91 20.81
C HIS A 4 -17.73 -12.72 20.07
N THR A 5 -16.62 -13.01 20.75
CA THR A 5 -15.30 -13.06 20.13
C THR A 5 -15.00 -14.52 19.80
N VAL A 6 -14.74 -14.81 18.53
CA VAL A 6 -14.31 -16.13 18.07
C VAL A 6 -12.80 -16.12 17.93
N ALA A 7 -12.11 -17.04 18.58
CA ALA A 7 -10.68 -17.25 18.35
C ALA A 7 -10.49 -17.97 17.00
N LEU A 8 -9.55 -17.50 16.17
CA LEU A 8 -9.17 -18.23 14.95
C LEU A 8 -8.33 -19.45 15.33
N SER A 9 -8.94 -20.63 15.27
CA SER A 9 -8.21 -21.90 15.28
C SER A 9 -7.48 -22.10 13.95
N SER A 10 -6.45 -22.95 13.94
CA SER A 10 -5.75 -23.31 12.69
C SER A 10 -6.71 -23.85 11.64
N ALA A 11 -7.62 -24.75 12.02
CA ALA A 11 -8.62 -25.31 11.11
C ALA A 11 -9.53 -24.23 10.48
N LEU A 12 -9.90 -23.20 11.25
CA LEU A 12 -10.70 -22.09 10.70
C LEU A 12 -9.86 -21.18 9.80
N SER A 13 -8.61 -20.90 10.17
CA SER A 13 -7.66 -20.15 9.32
C SER A 13 -7.43 -20.85 7.98
N ASP A 14 -7.18 -22.16 8.01
CA ASP A 14 -6.95 -22.97 6.81
C ASP A 14 -8.20 -22.99 5.91
N TYR A 15 -9.39 -23.15 6.50
CA TYR A 15 -10.65 -23.04 5.78
C TYR A 15 -10.83 -21.66 5.13
N LEU A 16 -10.55 -20.58 5.87
CA LEU A 16 -10.63 -19.22 5.32
C LEU A 16 -9.65 -19.02 4.17
N PHE A 17 -8.43 -19.55 4.28
CA PHE A 17 -7.45 -19.47 3.20
C PHE A 17 -7.90 -20.25 1.96
N ASP A 18 -8.48 -21.43 2.13
CA ASP A 18 -8.98 -22.25 1.01
C ASP A 18 -10.11 -21.56 0.23
N ILE A 19 -11.03 -20.87 0.91
CA ILE A 19 -12.20 -20.25 0.25
C ILE A 19 -12.01 -18.80 -0.19
N ALA A 20 -11.15 -18.03 0.49
CA ALA A 20 -11.08 -16.56 0.29
C ALA A 20 -9.81 -16.12 -0.47
N VAL A 21 -8.76 -16.94 -0.49
CA VAL A 21 -7.47 -16.55 -1.05
C VAL A 21 -7.35 -17.01 -2.49
N SER A 22 -7.38 -16.04 -3.40
CA SER A 22 -7.13 -16.21 -4.83
C SER A 22 -5.87 -15.42 -5.19
N GLU A 23 -4.71 -16.05 -5.01
CA GLU A 23 -3.39 -15.47 -5.32
C GLU A 23 -3.02 -15.64 -6.79
N HIS A 24 -2.34 -14.63 -7.34
CA HIS A 24 -1.56 -14.79 -8.56
C HIS A 24 -0.45 -15.85 -8.34
N PRO A 25 -0.08 -16.66 -9.34
CA PRO A 25 0.95 -17.69 -9.18
C PRO A 25 2.26 -17.16 -8.57
N ALA A 26 2.73 -15.99 -9.02
CA ALA A 26 3.92 -15.34 -8.47
C ALA A 26 3.77 -14.91 -6.99
N GLN A 27 2.56 -14.54 -6.52
CA GLN A 27 2.33 -14.23 -5.11
C GLN A 27 2.45 -15.49 -4.25
N ARG A 28 1.83 -16.60 -4.71
CA ARG A 28 1.91 -17.90 -4.03
C ARG A 28 3.35 -18.38 -3.94
N GLU A 29 4.08 -18.37 -5.05
CA GLU A 29 5.50 -18.76 -5.10
C GLU A 29 6.35 -17.87 -4.17
N LEU A 30 6.15 -16.55 -4.20
CA LEU A 30 6.85 -15.61 -3.31
C LEU A 30 6.58 -15.89 -1.83
N ARG A 31 5.32 -16.20 -1.49
CA ARG A 31 4.94 -16.52 -0.11
C ARG A 31 5.57 -17.83 0.35
N GLU A 32 5.53 -18.87 -0.48
CA GLU A 32 6.15 -20.16 -0.17
C GLU A 32 7.66 -20.03 -0.02
N PHE A 33 8.31 -19.26 -0.91
CA PHE A 33 9.73 -18.91 -0.78
C PHE A 33 10.02 -18.18 0.54
N THR A 34 9.23 -17.15 0.86
CA THR A 34 9.43 -16.34 2.06
C THR A 34 9.15 -17.12 3.35
N ALA A 35 8.28 -18.12 3.32
CA ALA A 35 7.99 -18.99 4.47
C ALA A 35 9.25 -19.75 4.96
N GLY A 36 10.20 -20.05 4.08
CA GLY A 36 11.49 -20.64 4.42
C GLY A 36 12.51 -19.66 5.02
N HIS A 37 12.22 -18.35 5.02
CA HIS A 37 13.15 -17.32 5.50
C HIS A 37 13.06 -17.13 7.03
N ARG A 38 14.20 -16.93 7.71
CA ARG A 38 14.21 -16.74 9.19
C ARG A 38 13.37 -15.55 9.69
N LEU A 39 13.10 -14.59 8.80
CA LEU A 39 12.27 -13.41 9.07
C LEU A 39 10.88 -13.48 8.43
N ALA A 40 10.38 -14.67 8.07
CA ALA A 40 9.09 -14.87 7.39
C ALA A 40 7.91 -14.12 8.05
N LYS A 41 7.94 -13.99 9.39
CA LYS A 41 6.93 -13.26 10.17
C LYS A 41 6.78 -11.76 9.82
N MET A 42 7.71 -11.19 9.05
CA MET A 42 7.61 -9.82 8.55
C MET A 42 6.67 -9.69 7.36
N GLN A 43 6.37 -10.79 6.67
CA GLN A 43 5.44 -10.79 5.55
C GLN A 43 3.99 -10.78 6.06
N ILE A 44 3.13 -10.01 5.41
CA ILE A 44 1.69 -10.11 5.62
C ILE A 44 1.16 -11.49 5.21
N SER A 45 0.06 -11.92 5.82
CA SER A 45 -0.63 -13.15 5.42
C SER A 45 -1.45 -12.94 4.13
N PRO A 46 -1.81 -14.03 3.41
CA PRO A 46 -2.52 -13.93 2.13
C PRO A 46 -3.87 -13.23 2.20
N ASP A 47 -4.62 -13.46 3.26
CA ASP A 47 -5.92 -12.83 3.53
C ASP A 47 -5.79 -11.30 3.69
N GLN A 48 -4.71 -10.85 4.35
CA GLN A 48 -4.42 -9.42 4.47
C GLN A 48 -4.06 -8.82 3.10
N GLY A 49 -3.31 -9.56 2.28
CA GLY A 49 -3.06 -9.17 0.89
C GLY A 49 -4.35 -9.04 0.09
N GLN A 50 -5.24 -10.03 0.16
CA GLN A 50 -6.54 -10.02 -0.51
C GLN A 50 -7.38 -8.81 -0.09
N PHE A 51 -7.41 -8.52 1.21
CA PHE A 51 -8.09 -7.35 1.75
C PHE A 51 -7.50 -6.04 1.21
N MET A 52 -6.16 -5.89 1.19
CA MET A 52 -5.48 -4.72 0.64
C MET A 52 -5.76 -4.54 -0.85
N GLY A 53 -5.70 -5.62 -1.63
CA GLY A 53 -6.02 -5.59 -3.07
C GLY A 53 -7.49 -5.23 -3.33
N TRP A 54 -8.42 -5.76 -2.53
CA TRP A 54 -9.82 -5.36 -2.59
C TRP A 54 -10.01 -3.88 -2.24
N LEU A 55 -9.36 -3.37 -1.19
CA LEU A 55 -9.44 -1.96 -0.80
C LEU A 55 -8.87 -1.04 -1.90
N ALA A 56 -7.73 -1.40 -2.49
CA ALA A 56 -7.12 -0.64 -3.58
C ALA A 56 -8.06 -0.51 -4.78
N ARG A 57 -8.76 -1.59 -5.14
CA ARG A 57 -9.79 -1.58 -6.19
C ARG A 57 -10.99 -0.72 -5.79
N LEU A 58 -11.48 -0.89 -4.57
CA LEU A 58 -12.67 -0.19 -4.06
C LEU A 58 -12.50 1.34 -4.07
N ILE A 59 -11.31 1.84 -3.72
CA ILE A 59 -11.02 3.28 -3.70
C ILE A 59 -10.54 3.81 -5.06
N GLY A 60 -10.41 2.95 -6.08
CA GLY A 60 -9.85 3.31 -7.37
C GLY A 60 -8.40 3.82 -7.28
N ALA A 61 -7.57 3.18 -6.46
CA ALA A 61 -6.19 3.58 -6.25
C ALA A 61 -5.41 3.53 -7.57
N ARG A 62 -4.78 4.66 -7.91
CA ARG A 62 -3.80 4.77 -9.03
C ARG A 62 -2.39 5.07 -8.54
N ARG A 63 -2.25 5.39 -7.24
CA ARG A 63 -0.98 5.68 -6.60
C ARG A 63 -0.95 4.97 -5.26
N TYR A 64 0.15 4.31 -4.98
CA TYR A 64 0.36 3.58 -3.75
C TYR A 64 1.78 3.82 -3.23
N LEU A 65 1.90 4.06 -1.93
CA LEU A 65 3.17 4.20 -1.25
C LEU A 65 3.33 3.05 -0.25
N GLU A 66 4.33 2.20 -0.48
CA GLU A 66 4.72 1.13 0.43
C GLU A 66 5.93 1.59 1.26
N ILE A 67 5.86 1.42 2.59
CA ILE A 67 6.99 1.63 3.50
C ILE A 67 7.30 0.31 4.20
N GLY A 68 8.48 -0.23 3.93
CA GLY A 68 8.88 -1.57 4.37
C GLY A 68 8.39 -2.62 3.36
N VAL A 69 9.24 -2.90 2.36
CA VAL A 69 8.93 -3.82 1.28
C VAL A 69 9.23 -5.26 1.68
N PHE A 70 10.31 -5.48 2.43
CA PHE A 70 10.83 -6.82 2.71
C PHE A 70 10.96 -7.63 1.41
N THR A 71 10.32 -8.79 1.29
CA THR A 71 10.33 -9.63 0.07
C THR A 71 9.28 -9.20 -0.96
N GLY A 72 8.46 -8.18 -0.68
CA GLY A 72 7.66 -7.47 -1.67
C GLY A 72 6.24 -7.99 -1.90
N TYR A 73 5.71 -8.88 -1.06
CA TYR A 73 4.39 -9.48 -1.23
C TYR A 73 3.24 -8.46 -1.19
N SER A 74 3.26 -7.51 -0.25
CA SER A 74 2.25 -6.44 -0.13
C SER A 74 2.24 -5.53 -1.36
N ALA A 75 3.42 -5.01 -1.75
CA ALA A 75 3.59 -4.17 -2.93
C ALA A 75 3.14 -4.88 -4.22
N LEU A 76 3.50 -6.16 -4.38
CA LEU A 76 3.04 -7.00 -5.49
C LEU A 76 1.52 -7.10 -5.53
N THR A 77 0.91 -7.34 -4.37
CA THR A 77 -0.54 -7.49 -4.25
C THR A 77 -1.31 -6.24 -4.66
N VAL A 78 -0.86 -5.07 -4.20
CA VAL A 78 -1.50 -3.81 -4.56
C VAL A 78 -1.24 -3.45 -6.03
N ALA A 79 -0.04 -3.68 -6.55
CA ALA A 79 0.27 -3.46 -7.96
C ALA A 79 -0.64 -4.29 -8.88
N LEU A 80 -0.85 -5.58 -8.57
CA LEU A 80 -1.76 -6.46 -9.33
C LEU A 80 -3.23 -6.04 -9.23
N ALA A 81 -3.61 -5.33 -8.18
CA ALA A 81 -4.98 -4.87 -7.96
C ALA A 81 -5.30 -3.53 -8.62
N MET A 82 -4.31 -2.66 -8.79
CA MET A 82 -4.46 -1.36 -9.44
C MET A 82 -4.56 -1.46 -10.97
N PRO A 83 -5.14 -0.45 -11.65
CA PRO A 83 -5.10 -0.31 -13.10
C PRO A 83 -3.68 -0.39 -13.70
N GLU A 84 -3.57 -0.59 -15.01
CA GLU A 84 -2.27 -0.68 -15.70
C GLU A 84 -1.44 0.61 -15.58
N ASP A 85 -2.09 1.76 -15.52
CA ASP A 85 -1.47 3.08 -15.29
C ASP A 85 -1.24 3.39 -13.79
N GLY A 86 -1.48 2.42 -12.91
CA GLY A 86 -1.22 2.54 -11.48
C GLY A 86 0.27 2.53 -11.17
N GLU A 87 0.71 3.41 -10.27
CA GLU A 87 2.11 3.54 -9.85
C GLU A 87 2.28 3.18 -8.37
N VAL A 88 3.27 2.36 -8.06
CA VAL A 88 3.71 2.06 -6.70
C VAL A 88 5.07 2.71 -6.46
N VAL A 89 5.19 3.48 -5.39
CA VAL A 89 6.48 3.87 -4.82
C VAL A 89 6.74 2.96 -3.63
N ALA A 90 7.82 2.18 -3.69
CA ALA A 90 8.15 1.20 -2.67
C ALA A 90 9.43 1.61 -1.94
N CYS A 91 9.41 1.69 -0.60
CA CYS A 91 10.55 2.14 0.19
C CYS A 91 11.09 1.01 1.07
N ASP A 92 12.39 0.73 0.94
CA ASP A 92 13.10 -0.16 1.86
C ASP A 92 14.56 0.26 2.00
N VAL A 93 15.24 -0.25 3.02
CA VAL A 93 16.68 -0.06 3.23
C VAL A 93 17.50 -1.30 2.85
N SER A 94 16.86 -2.46 2.73
CA SER A 94 17.51 -3.74 2.46
C SER A 94 17.51 -4.06 0.96
N GLU A 95 18.68 -3.93 0.33
CA GLU A 95 18.88 -4.42 -1.04
C GLU A 95 18.70 -5.94 -1.13
N THR A 96 19.17 -6.69 -0.13
CA THR A 96 19.10 -8.15 -0.11
C THR A 96 17.65 -8.66 -0.17
N PHE A 97 16.73 -8.07 0.61
CA PHE A 97 15.33 -8.52 0.59
C PHE A 97 14.61 -8.04 -0.66
N THR A 98 14.88 -6.82 -1.08
CA THR A 98 14.19 -6.24 -2.24
C THR A 98 14.70 -6.79 -3.57
N ALA A 99 15.88 -7.41 -3.63
CA ALA A 99 16.30 -8.19 -4.79
C ALA A 99 15.31 -9.33 -5.09
N ILE A 100 14.83 -10.03 -4.05
CA ILE A 100 13.77 -11.03 -4.16
C ILE A 100 12.50 -10.37 -4.68
N ALA A 101 12.10 -9.24 -4.08
CA ALA A 101 10.90 -8.51 -4.49
C ALA A 101 10.90 -8.18 -5.99
N ARG A 102 12.00 -7.63 -6.51
CA ARG A 102 12.13 -7.29 -7.93
C ARG A 102 11.96 -8.49 -8.85
N GLU A 103 12.54 -9.65 -8.49
CA GLU A 103 12.39 -10.88 -9.27
C GLU A 103 10.92 -11.27 -9.41
N TYR A 104 10.18 -11.28 -8.30
CA TYR A 104 8.77 -11.67 -8.31
C TYR A 104 7.86 -10.61 -8.96
N TRP A 105 8.20 -9.33 -8.84
CA TRP A 105 7.50 -8.26 -9.57
C TRP A 105 7.68 -8.40 -11.08
N ALA A 106 8.88 -8.81 -11.54
CA ALA A 106 9.15 -9.09 -12.94
C ALA A 106 8.39 -10.34 -13.41
N LYS A 107 8.42 -11.44 -12.64
CA LYS A 107 7.64 -12.66 -12.92
C LYS A 107 6.14 -12.39 -13.05
N ALA A 108 5.62 -11.45 -12.26
CA ALA A 108 4.21 -11.06 -12.29
C ALA A 108 3.87 -10.01 -13.37
N GLY A 109 4.87 -9.52 -14.13
CA GLY A 109 4.67 -8.50 -15.17
C GLY A 109 4.34 -7.10 -14.65
N VAL A 110 4.69 -6.80 -13.39
CA VAL A 110 4.33 -5.51 -12.75
C VAL A 110 5.53 -4.64 -12.40
N ALA A 111 6.76 -5.09 -12.68
CA ALA A 111 8.00 -4.42 -12.28
C ALA A 111 8.07 -2.95 -12.71
N GLU A 112 7.68 -2.64 -13.95
CA GLU A 112 7.72 -1.27 -14.49
C GLU A 112 6.80 -0.28 -13.74
N ARG A 113 5.79 -0.81 -13.02
CA ARG A 113 4.84 -0.01 -12.23
C ARG A 113 5.33 0.22 -10.80
N ILE A 114 6.42 -0.42 -10.38
CA ILE A 114 6.92 -0.37 -9.01
C ILE A 114 8.29 0.32 -8.98
N SER A 115 8.30 1.58 -8.57
CA SER A 115 9.50 2.36 -8.31
C SER A 115 10.05 2.07 -6.91
N LEU A 116 11.01 1.15 -6.79
CA LEU A 116 11.72 0.91 -5.54
C LEU A 116 12.75 2.01 -5.23
N ARG A 117 12.69 2.55 -4.00
CA ARG A 117 13.60 3.54 -3.43
C ARG A 117 14.38 2.90 -2.28
N LEU A 118 15.65 2.57 -2.53
CA LEU A 118 16.57 1.99 -1.56
C LEU A 118 17.22 3.07 -0.69
N GLN A 119 16.49 3.56 0.30
CA GLN A 119 16.91 4.59 1.24
C GLN A 119 15.96 4.64 2.45
N PRO A 120 16.32 5.33 3.54
CA PRO A 120 15.38 5.59 4.62
C PRO A 120 14.09 6.24 4.08
N ALA A 121 12.93 5.68 4.43
CA ALA A 121 11.64 6.11 3.89
C ALA A 121 11.38 7.61 4.09
N LEU A 122 11.90 8.21 5.17
CA LEU A 122 11.80 9.64 5.43
C LEU A 122 12.43 10.51 4.32
N HIS A 123 13.48 10.02 3.65
CA HIS A 123 14.09 10.74 2.52
C HIS A 123 13.16 10.69 1.30
N THR A 124 12.62 9.51 0.98
CA THR A 124 11.63 9.37 -0.10
C THR A 124 10.40 10.24 0.16
N LEU A 125 9.89 10.27 1.40
CA LEU A 125 8.74 11.09 1.77
C LEU A 125 8.99 12.59 1.53
N ARG A 126 10.19 13.10 1.87
CA ARG A 126 10.56 14.49 1.58
C ARG A 126 10.61 14.78 0.08
N GLN A 127 11.25 13.90 -0.69
CA GLN A 127 11.31 14.02 -2.15
C GLN A 127 9.91 14.06 -2.78
N LEU A 128 8.98 13.19 -2.34
CA LEU A 128 7.61 13.19 -2.84
C LEU A 128 6.84 14.48 -2.50
N LEU A 129 7.10 15.07 -1.33
CA LEU A 129 6.54 16.36 -0.95
C LEU A 129 7.07 17.50 -1.85
N ASP A 130 8.37 17.50 -2.12
CA ASP A 130 9.02 18.50 -2.98
C ASP A 130 8.54 18.40 -4.44
N GLU A 131 8.26 17.18 -4.92
CA GLU A 131 7.69 16.91 -6.23
C GLU A 131 6.19 17.26 -6.34
N GLY A 132 5.53 17.62 -5.23
CA GLY A 132 4.09 17.90 -5.20
C GLY A 132 3.23 16.65 -5.49
N ARG A 133 3.73 15.46 -5.18
CA ARG A 133 3.07 14.17 -5.48
C ARG A 133 2.33 13.66 -4.23
N PRO A 134 1.00 13.87 -4.09
CA PRO A 134 0.26 13.28 -2.98
C PRO A 134 0.21 11.74 -3.08
N ALA A 135 0.30 11.06 -1.93
CA ALA A 135 0.39 9.59 -1.84
C ALA A 135 -0.88 8.85 -2.29
N ALA A 136 -2.02 9.53 -2.31
CA ALA A 136 -3.26 9.04 -2.91
C ALA A 136 -4.05 10.24 -3.45
N SER A 137 -4.30 10.27 -4.76
CA SER A 137 -5.30 11.16 -5.35
C SER A 137 -6.54 10.34 -5.65
N ILE A 138 -7.56 10.44 -4.79
CA ILE A 138 -8.93 10.10 -5.20
C ILE A 138 -9.30 11.16 -6.24
N SER A 139 -9.36 10.81 -7.52
CA SER A 139 -9.85 11.75 -8.53
C SER A 139 -11.35 11.96 -8.28
N PRO A 140 -11.82 13.18 -7.92
CA PRO A 140 -13.25 13.42 -7.69
C PRO A 140 -14.05 13.65 -8.99
N SER A 141 -13.49 13.33 -10.16
CA SER A 141 -14.06 13.73 -11.44
C SER A 141 -14.84 12.62 -12.15
N SER A 142 -16.06 12.36 -11.68
CA SER A 142 -17.20 12.24 -12.60
C SER A 142 -18.24 13.36 -12.38
N THR A 143 -17.89 14.41 -11.64
CA THR A 143 -18.71 15.62 -11.54
C THR A 143 -17.82 16.87 -11.54
N PRO A 144 -18.02 17.84 -12.45
CA PRO A 144 -17.25 19.08 -12.44
C PRO A 144 -17.66 19.89 -11.20
N THR A 145 -16.87 19.80 -10.13
CA THR A 145 -17.03 20.67 -8.96
C THR A 145 -16.03 21.82 -9.07
N ASN A 146 -16.58 22.97 -9.45
CA ASN A 146 -15.92 24.26 -9.44
C ASN A 146 -15.58 24.63 -7.98
N ARG A 147 -14.34 24.42 -7.54
CA ARG A 147 -13.84 24.91 -6.26
C ARG A 147 -12.87 26.05 -6.53
N PRO A 148 -13.15 27.30 -6.12
CA PRO A 148 -12.25 28.42 -6.35
C PRO A 148 -10.95 28.23 -5.57
N THR A 149 -9.83 28.51 -6.23
CA THR A 149 -8.49 28.52 -5.66
C THR A 149 -8.41 29.54 -4.52
N ALA A 150 -8.30 29.07 -3.28
CA ALA A 150 -8.03 29.93 -2.14
C ALA A 150 -6.54 30.32 -2.13
N THR A 151 -6.26 31.51 -2.62
CA THR A 151 -5.00 32.24 -2.37
C THR A 151 -4.87 32.40 -0.86
N THR A 152 -3.82 31.81 -0.29
CA THR A 152 -3.52 31.94 1.14
C THR A 152 -2.93 33.32 1.41
N THR A 153 -3.77 34.28 1.79
CA THR A 153 -3.35 35.45 2.56
C THR A 153 -3.83 35.28 3.99
N LYS A 154 -2.86 35.08 4.89
CA LYS A 154 -3.03 35.05 6.34
C LYS A 154 -3.53 36.43 6.81
N PRO A 155 -4.45 36.48 7.79
CA PRO A 155 -4.27 37.46 8.85
C PRO A 155 -4.34 36.80 10.24
N ALA A 156 -3.51 37.32 11.12
CA ALA A 156 -3.56 37.08 12.56
C ALA A 156 -4.87 37.64 13.12
N LEU A 157 -5.55 36.87 13.97
CA LEU A 157 -6.65 37.37 14.81
C LEU A 157 -6.44 36.90 16.24
N SER A 158 -6.09 37.89 17.04
CA SER A 158 -6.07 37.98 18.48
C SER A 158 -7.40 37.52 19.09
N TRP A 159 -7.33 36.55 19.98
CA TRP A 159 -8.40 36.21 20.91
C TRP A 159 -8.26 37.11 22.13
N PHE A 160 -9.18 38.06 22.31
CA PHE A 160 -9.75 38.51 23.60
C PHE A 160 -10.61 39.75 23.29
N GLY A 161 -11.94 39.59 23.40
CA GLY A 161 -12.90 40.71 23.44
C GLY A 161 -13.11 41.19 24.88
N PRO A 162 -13.62 42.42 25.09
CA PRO A 162 -13.87 42.97 26.42
C PRO A 162 -15.30 42.66 26.90
N ALA A 163 -15.47 42.50 28.22
CA ALA A 163 -16.74 42.68 28.89
C ALA A 163 -16.51 43.20 30.31
N ALA A 164 -17.02 44.41 30.55
CA ALA A 164 -17.35 45.08 31.82
C ALA A 164 -16.29 45.17 32.92
#